data_AF-U7QVV0-F1
#
_entry.id   AF-U7QVV0-F1
#
_cell.length_a   1.000
_cell.length_b   1.000
_cell.length_c   1.000
_cell.angle_alpha   90.00
_cell.angle_beta   90.00
_cell.angle_gamma   90.00
#
_symmetry.space_group_name_H-M   'P 1'
#
loop_
_entity.id
_entity.type
_entity.pdbx_description
1 polymer ?
#
loop_
_entity_poly.entity_id
_entity_poly.type
_entity_poly.pdbx_seq_one_letter_code
_entity_poly.pdbx_strand_id
1 'polypeptide(L)'
;MPRIRDLKDQQLYRVDRTVNYGVFTPLLNKTADLDIIEEQWDAMIHVSQSLKERTAPAHVIVEQLTNSFPSDRLSKAFTNLGRLIKTEYILRYLADQDLRRTVQLQLNKGEYRHKLPRWIFFAN
;
A
#
# COMPACT_ATOMS: atom_id res chain seq x y z
N MET A 1 2.96 -16.39 13.12
CA MET A 1 3.09 -15.09 13.82
C MET A 1 4.39 -14.41 13.39
N PRO A 2 4.40 -13.13 12.97
CA PRO A 2 3.51 -12.46 12.01
C PRO A 2 4.10 -12.57 10.57
N ARG A 3 3.31 -12.54 9.48
CA ARG A 3 3.89 -12.46 8.13
C ARG A 3 3.26 -11.41 7.23
N ILE A 4 3.47 -10.16 7.61
CA ILE A 4 3.87 -9.12 6.66
C ILE A 4 5.41 -9.10 6.73
N ARG A 5 6.09 -9.18 5.58
CA ARG A 5 7.56 -9.17 5.54
C ARG A 5 8.07 -7.86 6.16
N ASP A 6 9.07 -7.96 7.03
CA ASP A 6 9.73 -6.83 7.68
C ASP A 6 8.73 -5.87 8.36
N LEU A 7 7.68 -6.43 9.00
CA LEU A 7 6.63 -5.64 9.66
C LEU A 7 7.19 -4.61 10.65
N LYS A 8 8.26 -4.98 11.35
CA LYS A 8 9.00 -4.12 12.29
C LYS A 8 9.69 -2.92 11.62
N ASP A 9 9.99 -3.02 10.33
CA ASP A 9 10.71 -2.02 9.55
C ASP A 9 9.74 -1.13 8.75
N GLN A 10 8.44 -1.43 8.78
CA GLN A 10 7.42 -0.67 8.08
C GLN A 10 7.24 0.71 8.71
N GLN A 11 7.30 1.75 7.87
CA GLN A 11 7.01 3.12 8.26
C GLN A 11 5.51 3.36 8.32
N LEU A 12 5.01 3.85 9.44
CA LEU A 12 3.60 4.23 9.62
C LEU A 12 3.44 5.75 9.70
N TYR A 13 2.32 6.24 9.18
CA TYR A 13 2.08 7.66 8.95
C TYR A 13 0.88 8.17 9.75
N ARG A 14 1.06 9.33 10.39
CA ARG A 14 -0.03 10.14 10.95
C ARG A 14 -0.76 10.86 9.82
N VAL A 15 -2.03 11.11 10.07
CA VAL A 15 -2.87 11.99 9.24
C VAL A 15 -2.56 13.45 9.58
N ASP A 16 -2.40 13.76 10.86
CA ASP A 16 -2.11 15.12 11.34
C ASP A 16 -0.97 15.05 12.37
N ARG A 17 0.01 15.95 12.26
CA ARG A 17 1.13 16.02 13.20
C ARG A 17 0.73 16.61 14.56
N THR A 18 -0.32 17.42 14.61
CA THR A 18 -0.79 18.12 15.81
C THR A 18 -1.62 17.23 16.74
N VAL A 19 -2.21 16.15 16.20
CA VAL A 19 -3.02 15.19 16.96
C VAL A 19 -2.14 14.28 17.80
N ASN A 20 -2.54 14.08 19.06
CA ASN A 20 -1.92 13.10 19.95
C ASN A 20 -2.56 11.72 19.73
N TYR A 21 -1.77 10.76 19.24
CA TYR A 21 -2.19 9.38 18.98
C TYR A 21 -1.96 8.44 20.18
N GLY A 22 -1.72 9.00 21.37
CA GLY A 22 -1.51 8.27 22.62
C GLY A 22 -0.34 7.29 22.50
N VAL A 23 -0.58 6.03 22.87
CA VAL A 23 0.41 4.94 22.83
C VAL A 23 0.93 4.62 21.43
N PHE A 24 0.23 5.04 20.37
CA PHE A 24 0.66 4.82 18.99
C PHE A 24 1.59 5.92 18.46
N THR A 25 1.77 7.01 19.21
CA THR A 25 2.63 8.13 18.81
C THR A 25 4.07 7.70 18.45
N PRO A 26 4.74 6.79 19.19
CA PRO A 26 6.07 6.29 18.82
C PRO A 26 6.07 5.42 17.55
N LEU A 27 4.96 4.74 17.26
CA LEU A 27 4.80 3.86 16.10
C LEU A 27 4.50 4.67 14.81
N LEU A 28 3.71 5.72 14.92
CA LEU A 28 3.36 6.64 13.83
C LEU A 28 4.41 7.77 13.76
N ASN A 29 5.59 7.52 13.21
CA ASN A 29 6.72 8.45 13.27
C ASN A 29 6.85 9.40 12.07
N LYS A 30 6.01 9.25 11.05
CA LYS A 30 5.93 10.14 9.88
C LYS A 30 4.54 10.76 9.76
N THR A 31 4.39 11.76 8.90
CA THR A 31 3.11 12.43 8.61
C THR A 31 2.88 12.40 7.11
N ALA A 32 1.69 11.99 6.69
CA ALA A 32 1.28 12.10 5.30
C ALA A 32 0.86 13.54 5.01
N ASP A 33 1.18 14.01 3.81
CA ASP A 33 0.73 15.31 3.34
C ASP A 33 -0.71 15.17 2.82
N LEU A 34 -1.68 15.70 3.57
CA LEU A 34 -3.09 15.72 3.18
C LEU A 34 -3.38 16.83 2.18
N ASP A 35 -2.70 17.97 2.29
CA ASP A 35 -2.94 19.13 1.45
C ASP A 35 -2.74 18.78 -0.03
N ILE A 36 -1.69 18.01 -0.35
CA ILE A 36 -1.45 17.54 -1.73
C ILE A 36 -2.48 16.51 -2.20
N ILE A 37 -3.09 15.74 -1.30
CA ILE A 37 -4.16 14.79 -1.64
C ILE A 37 -5.43 15.57 -1.97
N GLU A 38 -5.78 16.56 -1.15
CA GLU A 38 -6.94 17.42 -1.36
C GLU A 38 -6.79 18.24 -2.66
N GLU A 39 -5.62 18.83 -2.87
CA GLU A 39 -5.31 19.63 -4.07
C GLU A 39 -5.44 18.81 -5.37
N GLN A 40 -5.05 17.53 -5.36
CA GLN A 40 -5.04 16.67 -6.55
C GLN A 40 -6.22 15.70 -6.61
N TRP A 41 -7.21 15.84 -5.72
CA TRP A 41 -8.28 14.87 -5.53
C TRP A 41 -9.06 14.57 -6.83
N ASP A 42 -9.46 15.61 -7.56
CA ASP A 42 -10.21 15.46 -8.81
C ASP A 42 -9.37 14.75 -9.88
N ALA A 43 -8.09 15.10 -10.01
CA ALA A 43 -7.18 14.45 -10.94
C ALA A 43 -6.97 12.96 -10.59
N MET A 44 -6.89 12.62 -9.31
CA MET A 44 -6.83 11.23 -8.84
C MET A 44 -8.09 10.45 -9.21
N ILE A 45 -9.27 11.06 -9.06
CA ILE A 45 -10.55 10.45 -9.46
C ILE A 45 -10.57 10.20 -10.96
N HIS A 46 -10.19 11.17 -11.79
CA HIS A 46 -10.16 11.01 -13.25
C HIS A 46 -9.26 9.85 -13.70
N VAL A 47 -8.07 9.72 -13.11
CA VAL A 47 -7.17 8.59 -13.37
C VAL A 47 -7.81 7.26 -12.94
N SER A 48 -8.45 7.22 -11.77
CA SER A 48 -9.11 6.01 -11.27
C SER A 48 -10.31 5.57 -12.14
N GLN A 49 -11.08 6.53 -12.66
CA GLN A 49 -12.20 6.28 -13.57
C GLN A 49 -11.70 5.73 -14.90
N SER A 50 -10.63 6.32 -15.46
CA SER A 50 -10.01 5.87 -16.71
C SER A 50 -9.50 4.42 -16.60
N LEU A 51 -8.91 4.07 -15.45
CA LEU A 51 -8.53 2.69 -15.14
C LEU A 51 -9.73 1.74 -15.05
N LYS A 52 -10.79 2.16 -14.35
CA LYS A 52 -12.00 1.35 -14.15
C LYS A 52 -12.72 1.07 -15.48
N GLU A 53 -12.79 2.08 -16.35
CA GLU A 53 -13.44 2.00 -17.66
C GLU A 53 -12.56 1.30 -18.72
N ARG A 54 -11.32 0.95 -18.37
CA ARG A 54 -10.30 0.37 -19.27
C ARG A 54 -10.03 1.23 -20.51
N THR A 55 -10.32 2.52 -20.43
CA THR A 55 -10.13 3.48 -21.53
C THR A 55 -8.64 3.78 -21.74
N ALA A 56 -7.81 3.54 -20.73
CA ALA A 56 -6.35 3.54 -20.83
C ALA A 56 -5.76 2.20 -20.33
N PRO A 57 -4.74 1.63 -21.02
CA PRO A 57 -4.01 0.47 -20.53
C PRO A 57 -3.29 0.79 -19.21
N ALA A 58 -3.30 -0.14 -18.25
CA ALA A 58 -2.66 0.05 -16.94
C ALA A 58 -1.18 0.44 -17.02
N HIS A 59 -0.45 -0.03 -18.05
CA HIS A 59 0.95 0.34 -18.26
C HIS A 59 1.14 1.83 -18.60
N VAL A 60 0.21 2.43 -19.35
CA VAL A 60 0.25 3.85 -19.74
C VAL A 60 0.04 4.74 -18.52
N ILE A 61 -0.88 4.36 -17.63
CA ILE A 61 -1.15 5.09 -16.39
C ILE A 61 0.07 5.03 -15.45
N VAL A 62 0.70 3.85 -15.31
CA VAL A 62 1.93 3.70 -14.52
C VAL A 62 3.05 4.55 -15.12
N GLU A 63 3.23 4.49 -16.45
CA GLU A 63 4.25 5.26 -17.16
C GLU A 63 4.05 6.78 -16.97
N GLN A 64 2.81 7.26 -17.05
CA GLN A 64 2.44 8.65 -16.83
C GLN A 64 2.65 9.11 -15.38
N LEU A 65 2.42 8.23 -14.41
CA LEU A 65 2.74 8.49 -13.00
C LEU A 65 4.26 8.50 -12.74
N THR A 66 5.06 7.79 -13.54
CA THR A 66 6.52 7.74 -13.38
C THR A 66 7.29 8.80 -14.18
N ASN A 67 6.73 9.33 -15.26
CA ASN A 67 7.37 10.30 -16.15
C ASN A 67 6.85 11.74 -15.87
N SER A 68 7.57 12.46 -14.99
CA SER A 68 7.66 13.91 -14.64
C SER A 68 6.56 14.96 -14.97
N PHE A 69 6.29 15.80 -13.93
CA PHE A 69 5.52 17.08 -13.79
C PHE A 69 4.54 17.49 -14.90
N PRO A 70 3.20 17.62 -14.67
CA PRO A 70 2.38 17.63 -13.44
C PRO A 70 2.17 16.27 -12.75
N SER A 71 2.66 15.20 -13.36
CA SER A 71 2.61 13.84 -12.79
C SER A 71 3.35 13.72 -11.46
N ASP A 72 4.32 14.58 -11.15
CA ASP A 72 4.99 14.55 -9.84
C ASP A 72 4.04 14.88 -8.68
N ARG A 73 3.17 15.89 -8.82
CA ARG A 73 2.19 16.23 -7.75
C ARG A 73 1.11 15.15 -7.63
N LEU A 74 0.57 14.69 -8.76
CA LEU A 74 -0.43 13.63 -8.79
C LEU A 74 0.11 12.31 -8.24
N SER A 75 1.34 11.94 -8.61
CA SER A 75 2.03 10.76 -8.07
C SER A 75 2.36 10.92 -6.60
N LYS A 76 2.73 12.12 -6.14
CA LYS A 76 2.90 12.42 -4.71
C LYS A 76 1.58 12.30 -3.95
N ALA A 77 0.46 12.74 -4.52
CA ALA A 77 -0.86 12.59 -3.94
C ALA A 77 -1.25 11.10 -3.80
N PHE A 78 -1.12 10.31 -4.87
CA PHE A 78 -1.29 8.85 -4.79
C PHE A 78 -0.34 8.18 -3.79
N THR A 79 0.90 8.66 -3.70
CA THR A 79 1.89 8.15 -2.73
C THR A 79 1.47 8.43 -1.29
N ASN A 80 1.04 9.66 -0.98
CA ASN A 80 0.56 10.02 0.35
C ASN A 80 -0.72 9.28 0.72
N LEU A 81 -1.68 9.15 -0.21
CA LEU A 81 -2.88 8.34 0.01
C LEU A 81 -2.50 6.86 0.26
N GLY A 82 -1.59 6.31 -0.54
CA GLY A 82 -1.10 4.94 -0.37
C GLY A 82 -0.41 4.71 0.98
N ARG A 83 0.33 5.70 1.50
CA ARG A 83 0.92 5.65 2.85
C ARG A 83 -0.13 5.57 3.95
N LEU A 84 -1.23 6.30 3.82
CA LEU A 84 -2.36 6.26 4.76
C LEU A 84 -3.08 4.91 4.72
N ILE A 85 -3.45 4.44 3.52
CA ILE A 85 -4.10 3.13 3.34
C ILE A 85 -3.22 2.00 3.87
N LYS A 86 -1.91 2.04 3.58
CA LYS A 86 -0.95 1.07 4.10
C LYS A 86 -0.88 1.10 5.63
N THR A 87 -0.87 2.30 6.22
CA THR A 87 -0.83 2.45 7.69
C THR A 87 -2.10 1.87 8.31
N GLU A 88 -3.28 2.22 7.81
CA GLU A 88 -4.55 1.68 8.27
C GLU A 88 -4.57 0.14 8.16
N TYR A 89 -4.16 -0.40 7.02
CA TYR A 89 -4.10 -1.84 6.80
C TYR A 89 -3.19 -2.55 7.80
N ILE A 90 -2.00 -2.00 8.07
CA ILE A 90 -1.05 -2.58 9.04
C ILE A 90 -1.65 -2.55 10.45
N LEU A 91 -2.25 -1.43 10.86
CA LEU A 91 -2.90 -1.31 12.16
C LEU A 91 -4.07 -2.30 12.30
N ARG A 92 -4.89 -2.45 11.27
CA ARG A 92 -5.97 -3.44 11.22
C ARG A 92 -5.42 -4.86 11.28
N TYR A 93 -4.37 -5.17 10.54
CA TYR A 93 -3.71 -6.47 10.61
C TYR A 93 -3.14 -6.76 12.02
N LEU A 94 -2.68 -5.73 12.75
CA LEU A 94 -2.22 -5.86 14.13
C LEU A 94 -3.37 -6.00 15.14
N ALA A 95 -4.55 -5.46 14.86
CA ALA A 95 -5.71 -5.56 15.75
C ALA A 95 -6.57 -6.82 15.49
N ASP A 96 -6.75 -7.20 14.23
CA ASP A 96 -7.71 -8.21 13.78
C ASP A 96 -7.04 -9.57 13.54
N GLN A 97 -7.43 -10.57 14.33
CA GLN A 97 -6.91 -11.93 14.21
C GLN A 97 -7.41 -12.67 12.96
N ASP A 98 -8.64 -12.42 12.51
CA ASP A 98 -9.22 -13.08 11.34
C ASP A 98 -8.57 -12.57 10.06
N LEU A 99 -8.27 -11.27 10.00
CA LEU A 99 -7.47 -10.70 8.92
C LEU A 99 -6.07 -11.33 8.88
N ARG A 100 -5.38 -11.47 10.03
CA ARG A 100 -4.08 -12.15 10.09
C ARG A 100 -4.16 -13.59 9.59
N ARG A 101 -5.18 -14.34 10.01
CA ARG A 101 -5.38 -15.72 9.60
C ARG A 101 -5.59 -15.83 8.09
N THR A 102 -6.42 -14.95 7.53
CA THR A 102 -6.70 -14.90 6.09
C THR A 102 -5.42 -14.63 5.29
N VAL A 103 -4.62 -13.64 5.69
CA VAL A 103 -3.34 -13.32 5.05
C VAL A 103 -2.38 -14.50 5.14
N GLN A 104 -2.27 -15.16 6.30
CA GLN A 104 -1.41 -16.33 6.48
C GLN A 104 -1.81 -17.48 5.54
N LEU A 105 -3.12 -17.73 5.37
CA LEU A 105 -3.62 -18.75 4.45
C LEU A 105 -3.28 -18.44 2.99
N GLN A 106 -3.42 -17.17 2.56
CA GLN A 106 -3.07 -16.76 1.20
C GLN A 106 -1.56 -16.90 0.92
N LEU A 107 -0.73 -16.50 1.89
CA LEU A 107 0.73 -16.69 1.79
C LEU A 107 1.12 -18.15 1.70
N ASN A 108 0.54 -19.00 2.56
CA ASN A 108 0.79 -20.45 2.52
C ASN A 108 0.44 -21.05 1.15
N LYS A 109 -0.66 -20.62 0.52
CA LYS A 109 -1.04 -21.06 -0.85
C LYS A 109 -0.02 -20.62 -1.91
N GLY A 110 0.46 -19.37 -1.83
CA GLY A 110 1.51 -18.86 -2.73
C GLY A 110 2.83 -19.60 -2.56
N GLU A 111 3.30 -19.75 -1.31
CA GLU A 111 4.54 -20.47 -0.98
C GLU A 111 4.47 -21.95 -1.42
N TYR A 112 3.33 -22.61 -1.28
CA TYR A 112 3.13 -23.99 -1.73
C TYR A 112 3.26 -24.12 -3.27
N ARG A 113 2.65 -23.19 -4.02
CA ARG A 113 2.78 -23.13 -5.49
C ARG A 113 4.21 -22.83 -5.95
N HIS A 114 5.00 -22.09 -5.18
CA HIS A 114 6.43 -21.87 -5.47
C HIS A 114 7.35 -22.98 -4.92
N LYS A 115 6.86 -23.90 -4.09
CA LYS A 115 7.60 -25.06 -3.59
C LYS A 115 7.48 -26.27 -4.53
N LEU A 116 6.31 -26.48 -5.14
CA LEU A 116 6.08 -27.57 -6.10
C LEU A 116 7.07 -27.58 -7.28
N PRO A 117 7.37 -26.45 -7.96
CA PRO A 117 8.37 -26.41 -9.02
C PRO A 117 9.78 -26.72 -8.51
N ARG A 118 10.14 -26.26 -7.31
CA ARG A 118 11.46 -26.54 -6.72
C ARG A 118 11.66 -28.02 -6.44
N TRP A 119 10.65 -28.71 -5.91
CA TRP A 119 10.73 -30.14 -5.65
C TRP A 119 10.87 -30.98 -6.92
N ILE A 120 10.17 -30.60 -8.00
CA ILE A 120 10.26 -31.26 -9.30
C ILE A 120 11.64 -31.02 -9.95
N PHE A 121 12.26 -29.86 -9.73
CA PHE A 121 13.62 -29.55 -10.22
C PHE A 121 14.76 -30.25 -9.45
N PHE A 122 14.51 -30.83 -8.26
CA PHE A 122 15.51 -31.61 -7.52
C PHE A 122 15.37 -33.14 -7.70
N ALA A 123 14.33 -33.60 -8.40
CA ALA A 123 14.07 -35.02 -8.66
C ALA A 123 14.48 -35.47 -10.07
N ASN A 124 15.34 -34.70 -10.74
CA ASN A 124 15.91 -34.99 -12.06
C ASN A 124 17.44 -34.91 -12.00
#